data_AF-A0A179UMX0-F1
#
_entry.id   AF-A0A179UMX0-F1
#
_cell.length_a   1.000
_cell.length_b   1.000
_cell.length_c   1.000
_cell.angle_alpha   90.00
_cell.angle_beta   90.00
_cell.angle_gamma   90.00
#
_symmetry.space_group_name_H-M   'P 1'
#
loop_
_entity.id
_entity.type
_entity.pdbx_description
1 polymer ?
#
loop_
_entity_poly.entity_id
_entity_poly.type
_entity_poly.pdbx_seq_one_letter_code
_entity_poly.pdbx_strand_id
1 'polypeptide(L)'
;MPFVIDSNSTFYIGADDSDTIRLVPDLAISSASPRPFLVLEVGFSEKYDDMLETAKIVLSESPATKFSVIVKIIEKPLFRPPLKLSDYL
;
A
#
# COMPACT_ATOMS: atom_id res chain seq x y z
N MET A 1 20.00 1.23 14.79
CA MET A 1 20.23 1.01 13.34
C MET A 1 19.35 1.99 12.57
N PRO A 2 19.86 2.64 11.51
CA PRO A 2 19.05 3.54 10.70
C PRO A 2 18.03 2.74 9.88
N PHE A 3 16.84 3.31 9.73
CA PHE A 3 15.86 2.81 8.77
C PHE A 3 16.24 3.28 7.36
N VAL A 4 15.99 2.42 6.38
CA VAL A 4 16.14 2.76 4.96
C VAL A 4 14.75 2.87 4.36
N ILE A 5 14.51 3.94 3.61
CA ILE A 5 13.26 4.15 2.88
C ILE A 5 13.58 3.90 1.41
N ASP A 6 12.88 2.93 0.82
CA ASP A 6 13.00 2.53 -0.57
C ASP A 6 11.69 2.84 -1.29
N SER A 7 11.76 3.32 -2.52
CA SER A 7 10.61 3.45 -3.41
C SER A 7 10.84 2.65 -4.69
N ASN A 8 9.76 2.10 -5.25
CA ASN A 8 9.80 1.28 -6.47
C ASN A 8 10.84 0.15 -6.47
N SER A 9 11.18 -0.35 -5.29
CA SER A 9 12.17 -1.40 -5.12
C SER A 9 11.49 -2.77 -5.11
N THR A 10 12.15 -3.77 -5.68
CA THR A 10 11.63 -5.13 -5.68
C THR A 10 12.11 -5.86 -4.43
N PHE A 11 11.15 -6.35 -3.66
CA PHE A 11 11.37 -7.20 -2.50
C PHE A 11 10.92 -8.62 -2.83
N TYR A 12 11.58 -9.59 -2.22
CA TYR A 12 11.16 -10.97 -2.25
C TYR A 12 10.77 -11.35 -0.82
N ILE A 13 9.56 -11.87 -0.65
CA ILE A 13 9.01 -12.28 0.64
C ILE A 13 8.58 -13.74 0.59
N GLY A 14 8.55 -14.39 1.74
CA GLY A 14 8.07 -15.76 1.89
C GLY A 14 8.34 -16.28 3.30
N ALA A 15 7.57 -17.29 3.71
CA ALA A 15 7.85 -18.03 4.92
C ALA A 15 9.15 -18.84 4.76
N ASP A 16 9.92 -18.93 5.84
CA ASP A 16 11.07 -19.84 5.98
C ASP A 16 12.12 -19.75 4.86
N ASP A 17 12.52 -18.51 4.53
CA ASP A 17 13.58 -18.17 3.56
C ASP A 17 13.34 -18.63 2.11
N SER A 18 12.12 -19.04 1.79
CA SER A 18 11.74 -19.42 0.43
C SER A 18 11.64 -18.22 -0.53
N ASP A 19 11.45 -16.99 -0.02
CA ASP A 19 11.42 -15.70 -0.73
C ASP A 19 10.81 -15.79 -2.16
N THR A 20 9.68 -16.49 -2.28
CA THR A 20 9.07 -16.86 -3.57
C THR A 20 8.14 -15.79 -4.12
N ILE A 21 7.65 -14.88 -3.27
CA ILE A 21 6.66 -13.88 -3.65
C ILE A 21 7.40 -12.57 -3.95
N ARG A 22 7.26 -12.12 -5.18
CA ARG A 22 7.76 -10.81 -5.62
C ARG A 22 6.80 -9.72 -5.20
N LEU A 23 7.29 -8.73 -4.46
CA LEU A 23 6.57 -7.55 -4.01
C LEU A 23 7.27 -6.29 -4.53
N VAL A 24 6.49 -5.32 -5.06
CA VAL A 24 7.03 -4.03 -5.51
C VAL A 24 6.09 -2.94 -4.99
N PRO A 25 6.30 -2.48 -3.75
CA PRO A 25 5.45 -1.46 -3.18
C PRO A 25 5.86 -0.07 -3.67
N ASP A 26 4.92 0.88 -3.62
CA ASP A 26 5.21 2.29 -3.89
C ASP A 26 6.30 2.81 -2.93
N LEU A 27 6.21 2.39 -1.66
CA LEU A 27 7.22 2.69 -0.64
C LEU A 27 7.38 1.53 0.34
N ALA A 28 8.61 1.26 0.72
CA ALA A 28 8.96 0.33 1.77
C ALA A 28 9.91 0.97 2.76
N ILE A 29 9.81 0.55 4.02
CA ILE A 29 10.80 0.88 5.03
C ILE A 29 11.43 -0.41 5.53
N SER A 30 12.74 -0.49 5.38
CA SER A 30 13.56 -1.64 5.76
C SER A 30 14.45 -1.26 6.93
N SER A 31 14.91 -2.27 7.68
CA SER A 31 15.91 -2.08 8.74
C SER A 31 17.20 -2.80 8.35
N ALA A 32 17.81 -3.54 9.28
CA ALA A 32 18.98 -4.39 9.02
C ALA A 32 18.74 -5.46 7.95
N SER A 33 17.48 -5.91 7.81
CA SER A 33 17.09 -7.00 6.93
C SER A 33 16.80 -6.50 5.52
N PRO A 34 17.09 -7.31 4.49
CA PRO A 34 16.65 -7.02 3.12
C PRO A 34 15.12 -7.08 2.98
N ARG A 35 14.43 -7.66 3.96
CA ARG A 35 12.96 -7.72 4.03
C ARG A 35 12.41 -6.43 4.67
N PRO A 36 11.37 -5.83 4.08
CA PRO A 36 10.78 -4.59 4.58
C PRO A 36 10.02 -4.87 5.89
N PHE A 37 10.12 -3.96 6.86
CA PHE A 37 9.28 -4.04 8.06
C PHE A 37 7.93 -3.36 7.85
N LEU A 38 7.88 -2.37 6.95
CA LEU A 38 6.68 -1.64 6.56
C LEU A 38 6.62 -1.57 5.04
N VAL A 39 5.43 -1.80 4.49
CA VAL A 39 5.12 -1.56 3.08
C VAL A 39 3.95 -0.59 2.97
N LEU A 40 3.98 0.24 1.94
CA LEU A 40 2.97 1.24 1.67
C LEU A 40 2.59 1.22 0.20
N GLU A 41 1.28 1.16 -0.04
CA GLU A 41 0.66 1.22 -1.36
C GLU A 41 -0.25 2.44 -1.44
N VAL A 42 -0.20 3.15 -2.56
CA VAL A 42 -1.01 4.33 -2.86
C VAL A 42 -1.83 4.04 -4.11
N GLY A 43 -3.15 4.07 -3.99
CA GLY A 43 -4.00 3.74 -5.13
C GLY A 43 -5.37 4.37 -5.07
N PHE A 44 -5.99 4.46 -6.24
CA PHE A 44 -7.36 4.90 -6.39
C PHE A 44 -8.34 3.87 -5.83
N SER A 45 -9.58 4.33 -5.63
CA SER A 45 -10.63 3.52 -5.03
C SER A 45 -10.94 2.23 -5.79
N GLU A 46 -10.76 2.23 -7.11
CA GLU A 46 -10.97 1.05 -7.98
C GLU A 46 -10.00 -0.09 -7.69
N LYS A 47 -8.81 0.20 -7.17
CA LYS A 47 -7.76 -0.80 -6.87
C LYS A 47 -7.71 -1.19 -5.40
N TYR A 48 -8.64 -0.70 -4.58
CA TYR A 48 -8.57 -0.88 -3.13
C TYR A 48 -8.63 -2.35 -2.71
N ASP A 49 -9.51 -3.14 -3.33
CA ASP A 49 -9.67 -4.55 -2.97
C ASP A 49 -8.42 -5.36 -3.34
N ASP A 50 -7.81 -5.10 -4.50
CA ASP A 50 -6.54 -5.71 -4.92
C ASP A 50 -5.38 -5.34 -3.97
N MET A 51 -5.29 -4.06 -3.58
CA MET A 51 -4.29 -3.60 -2.59
C MET A 51 -4.52 -4.26 -1.22
N LEU A 52 -5.78 -4.46 -0.82
CA LEU A 52 -6.13 -5.12 0.44
C LEU A 52 -5.79 -6.61 0.41
N GLU A 53 -6.04 -7.30 -0.70
CA GLU A 53 -5.63 -8.70 -0.88
C GLU A 53 -4.11 -8.83 -0.83
N THR A 54 -3.40 -7.96 -1.55
CA THR A 54 -1.94 -7.88 -1.51
C THR A 54 -1.42 -7.66 -0.10
N ALA A 55 -2.00 -6.72 0.66
CA ALA A 55 -1.62 -6.46 2.04
C ALA A 55 -1.81 -7.69 2.95
N LYS A 56 -2.90 -8.45 2.76
CA LYS A 56 -3.13 -9.69 3.53
C LYS A 56 -2.07 -10.74 3.22
N ILE A 57 -1.75 -10.95 1.94
CA ILE A 57 -0.71 -11.90 1.50
C ILE A 57 0.64 -11.47 2.08
N VAL A 58 1.00 -10.19 1.99
CA VAL A 58 2.27 -9.71 2.52
C VAL A 58 2.37 -9.94 4.02
N LEU A 59 1.30 -9.68 4.77
CA LEU A 59 1.29 -9.87 6.22
C LEU A 59 1.23 -11.34 6.65
N SER A 60 0.67 -12.25 5.84
CA SER A 60 0.67 -13.69 6.13
C SER A 60 2.01 -14.34 5.77
N GLU A 61 2.59 -13.96 4.63
CA GLU A 61 3.75 -14.64 4.06
C GLU A 61 5.10 -14.00 4.43
N SER A 62 5.11 -12.78 4.99
CA SER A 62 6.35 -12.12 5.42
C SER A 62 6.41 -11.97 6.94
N PRO A 63 7.11 -12.86 7.66
CA PRO A 63 7.33 -12.70 9.10
C PRO A 63 8.04 -11.38 9.47
N ALA A 64 8.80 -10.81 8.54
CA ALA A 64 9.52 -9.55 8.73
C ALA A 64 8.60 -8.33 8.58
N THR A 65 7.59 -8.39 7.71
CA THR A 65 6.67 -7.28 7.51
C THR A 65 5.68 -7.20 8.66
N LYS A 66 5.74 -6.11 9.44
CA LYS A 66 4.86 -5.87 10.58
C LYS A 66 3.70 -4.97 10.24
N PHE A 67 3.87 -4.10 9.23
CA PHE A 67 2.88 -3.12 8.83
C PHE A 67 2.69 -3.12 7.32
N SER A 68 1.44 -3.08 6.89
CA SER A 68 1.06 -2.76 5.51
C SER A 68 0.07 -1.59 5.56
N VAL A 69 0.42 -0.50 4.88
CA VAL A 69 -0.33 0.75 4.87
C VAL A 69 -0.90 0.97 3.48
N ILE A 70 -2.21 1.19 3.39
CA ILE A 70 -2.88 1.53 2.13
C ILE A 70 -3.36 2.96 2.21
N VAL A 71 -2.87 3.80 1.28
CA VAL A 71 -3.35 5.17 1.09
C VAL A 71 -4.35 5.16 -0.07
N LYS A 72 -5.64 5.20 0.28
CA LYS A 72 -6.73 5.25 -0.70
C LYS A 72 -6.95 6.67 -1.18
N ILE A 73 -6.75 6.91 -2.48
CA ILE A 73 -7.14 8.15 -3.15
C ILE A 73 -8.63 8.07 -3.51
N ILE A 74 -9.40 8.98 -2.93
CA ILE A 74 -10.82 9.17 -3.23
C ILE A 74 -10.93 10.36 -4.17
N GLU A 75 -11.19 10.10 -5.44
CA GLU A 75 -11.55 11.16 -6.38
C GLU A 75 -12.94 11.67 -6.04
N LYS A 76 -13.02 12.83 -5.38
CA LYS A 76 -14.26 13.59 -5.38
C LYS A 76 -14.34 14.33 -6.70
N PRO A 77 -15.46 14.23 -7.45
CA PRO A 77 -15.62 15.06 -8.64
C PRO A 77 -15.48 16.53 -8.24
N LEU A 78 -14.54 17.23 -8.85
CA LEU A 78 -14.32 18.67 -8.66
C LEU A 78 -15.58 19.48 -9.06
N PHE A 79 -16.43 18.90 -9.91
CA PHE A 79 -17.71 19.46 -10.31
C PHE A 79 -18.82 19.02 -9.36
N ARG A 80 -19.15 19.89 -8.40
CA ARG A 80 -20.52 19.92 -7.88
C ARG A 80 -21.41 20.49 -8.99
N PRO A 81 -22.56 19.88 -9.33
CA PRO A 81 -23.55 20.58 -10.14
C PRO A 81 -23.86 21.92 -9.46
N PRO A 82 -24.04 23.02 -10.21
CA PRO A 82 -24.38 24.30 -9.61
C PRO A 82 -25.59 24.09 -8.71
N LEU A 83 -25.48 24.49 -7.44
CA LEU A 83 -26.59 24.48 -6.51
C LEU A 83 -27.73 25.26 -7.18
N LYS A 84 -28.84 24.58 -7.49
CA LYS A 84 -30.01 25.28 -8.03
C LYS A 84 -30.52 26.20 -6.93
N LEU A 85 -30.53 27.50 -7.19
CA LEU A 85 -31.08 28.50 -6.26
C LEU A 85 -32.53 28.19 -5.86
N SER A 86 -33.27 27.45 -6.70
CA SER A 86 -34.64 27.01 -6.42
C SER A 86 -34.78 26.04 -5.25
N ASP A 87 -33.70 25.36 -4.84
CA ASP A 87 -33.77 24.39 -3.73
C ASP A 87 -33.68 25.10 -2.36
N TYR A 88 -33.48 26.42 -2.35
CA TYR A 88 -33.32 27.28 -1.17
C TYR A 88 -34.33 28.43 -1.09
N LEU A 89 -35.36 28.42 -1.96
CA LEU A 89 -36.51 29.34 -1.95
C LEU A 89 -37.78 28.56 -1.64
#